data_AF-A0A2H9P254-F1
#
_entry.id   AF-A0A2H9P254-F1
#
_cell.length_a   1.000
_cell.length_b   1.000
_cell.length_c   1.000
_cell.angle_alpha   90.00
_cell.angle_beta   90.00
_cell.angle_gamma   90.00
#
_symmetry.space_group_name_H-M   'P 1'
#
loop_
_entity.id
_entity.type
_entity.pdbx_description
1 polymer ?
#
loop_
_entity_poly.entity_id
_entity_poly.type
_entity_poly.pdbx_seq_one_letter_code
_entity_poly.pdbx_strand_id
1 'polypeptide(L)'
;MSKIEFSEIKFLADKVHIHHWPLDTPKWSNEIISQVDNNINKNNEKKQITVRNKTITIGNYEFKKVKKIGITIPLFKKQCTLVFEGYFRDVYGHIHVTTKMDDYLQIFNKLMYWRIKYFSDSVES
;
A
#
# COMPACT_ATOMS: atom_id res chain seq x y z
N MET A 1 -3.24 -28.50 -10.25
CA MET A 1 -2.62 -27.22 -9.83
C MET A 1 -2.78 -27.10 -8.33
N SER A 2 -1.68 -27.15 -7.57
CA SER A 2 -1.76 -26.96 -6.12
C SER A 2 -2.31 -25.56 -5.83
N LYS A 3 -3.31 -25.49 -4.92
CA LYS A 3 -3.76 -24.22 -4.35
C LYS A 3 -2.54 -23.59 -3.67
N ILE A 4 -1.89 -22.64 -4.33
CA ILE A 4 -0.95 -21.77 -3.64
C ILE A 4 -1.82 -20.93 -2.70
N GLU A 5 -1.90 -21.34 -1.45
CA GLU A 5 -2.47 -20.52 -0.39
C GLU A 5 -1.60 -19.27 -0.27
N PHE A 6 -2.05 -18.21 -0.91
CA PHE A 6 -1.55 -16.88 -0.63
C PHE A 6 -1.85 -16.55 0.83
N SER A 7 -0.84 -16.64 1.69
CA SER A 7 -0.95 -16.29 3.11
C SER A 7 -0.55 -14.84 3.35
N GLU A 8 0.51 -14.35 2.69
CA GLU A 8 1.10 -13.05 2.98
C GLU A 8 2.11 -12.60 1.91
N ILE A 9 2.19 -11.28 1.66
CA ILE A 9 3.34 -10.67 0.96
C ILE A 9 4.08 -9.80 1.97
N LYS A 10 5.39 -9.98 2.05
CA LYS A 10 6.30 -9.14 2.81
C LYS A 10 7.39 -8.59 1.91
N PHE A 11 7.65 -7.29 2.01
CA PHE A 11 8.76 -6.62 1.32
C PHE A 11 9.14 -5.32 2.04
N LEU A 12 10.33 -4.81 1.75
CA LEU A 12 10.78 -3.50 2.24
C LEU A 12 10.47 -2.42 1.19
N ALA A 13 9.86 -1.33 1.63
CA ALA A 13 9.66 -0.14 0.83
C ALA A 13 10.80 0.86 1.07
N ASP A 14 11.41 1.34 -0.02
CA ASP A 14 12.43 2.40 0.02
C ASP A 14 11.80 3.78 0.20
N LYS A 15 10.52 3.94 -0.19
CA LYS A 15 9.78 5.18 0.02
C LYS A 15 8.32 4.89 0.28
N VAL A 16 7.76 5.53 1.31
CA VAL A 16 6.33 5.57 1.56
C VAL A 16 5.90 7.03 1.66
N HIS A 17 4.78 7.37 1.03
CA HIS A 17 4.17 8.68 1.16
C HIS A 17 2.67 8.54 1.38
N ILE A 18 2.11 9.24 2.36
CA ILE A 18 0.71 9.20 2.75
C ILE A 18 0.21 10.62 2.91
N HIS A 19 -0.92 10.93 2.29
CA HIS A 19 -1.60 12.22 2.42
C HIS A 19 -3.12 12.06 2.52
N HIS A 20 -3.78 13.11 3.00
CA HIS A 20 -5.24 13.18 3.07
C HIS A 20 -5.85 13.13 1.67
N TRP A 21 -6.65 12.11 1.44
CA TRP A 21 -7.48 11.91 0.26
C TRP A 21 -8.39 10.69 0.52
N PRO A 22 -9.62 10.65 -0.01
CA PRO A 22 -10.25 11.63 -0.89
C PRO A 22 -10.75 12.89 -0.18
N LEU A 23 -10.88 13.98 -0.93
CA LEU A 23 -11.17 15.33 -0.39
C LEU A 23 -12.54 15.45 0.30
N ASP A 24 -13.46 14.54 -0.02
CA ASP A 24 -14.80 14.43 0.56
C ASP A 24 -14.83 13.65 1.89
N THR A 25 -13.67 13.23 2.41
CA THR A 25 -13.56 12.56 3.71
C THR A 25 -13.11 13.50 4.82
N PRO A 26 -13.36 13.17 6.10
CA PRO A 26 -12.92 13.99 7.22
C PRO A 26 -11.44 14.39 7.12
N LYS A 27 -11.17 15.68 7.32
CA LYS A 27 -9.81 16.20 7.33
C LYS A 27 -9.02 15.56 8.46
N TRP A 28 -7.74 15.33 8.21
CA TRP A 28 -6.84 14.89 9.26
C TRP A 28 -6.63 15.99 10.29
N SER A 29 -6.58 15.61 11.56
CA SER A 29 -6.17 16.52 12.63
C SER A 29 -4.67 16.84 12.51
N ASN A 30 -4.23 17.92 13.13
CA ASN A 30 -2.81 18.30 13.14
C ASN A 30 -1.93 17.21 13.75
N GLU A 31 -2.45 16.46 14.72
CA GLU A 31 -1.75 15.35 15.36
C GLU A 31 -1.53 14.20 14.36
N ILE A 32 -2.55 13.84 13.57
CA ILE A 32 -2.43 12.81 12.53
C ILE A 32 -1.43 13.26 11.47
N ILE A 33 -1.53 14.50 10.99
CA ILE A 33 -0.62 15.06 9.98
C ILE A 33 0.83 14.98 10.50
N SER A 34 1.10 15.51 11.70
CA SER A 34 2.43 15.52 12.30
C SER A 34 2.99 14.11 12.49
N GLN A 35 2.17 13.17 12.96
CA GLN A 35 2.60 11.79 13.16
C GLN A 35 2.93 11.09 11.85
N VAL A 36 2.07 11.22 10.82
CA VAL A 36 2.34 10.63 9.50
C VAL A 36 3.58 11.27 8.87
N ASP A 37 3.74 12.58 9.01
CA ASP A 37 4.90 13.28 8.48
C ASP A 37 6.20 12.81 9.11
N ASN A 38 6.28 12.84 10.44
CA ASN A 38 7.51 12.53 11.16
C ASN A 38 7.88 11.05 11.06
N ASN A 39 6.89 10.16 11.13
CA ASN A 39 7.15 8.72 11.18
C ASN A 39 7.17 8.06 9.80
N ILE A 40 6.56 8.66 8.78
CA ILE A 40 6.41 8.05 7.45
C ILE A 40 6.96 8.95 6.35
N ASN A 41 6.40 10.14 6.11
CA ASN A 41 6.72 10.92 4.91
C ASN A 41 8.14 11.49 4.92
N LYS A 42 8.63 11.93 6.08
CA LYS A 42 9.97 12.55 6.26
C LYS A 42 11.00 11.57 6.84
N ASN A 43 10.57 10.37 7.21
CA ASN A 43 11.46 9.32 7.67
C ASN A 43 11.97 8.52 6.45
N ASN A 44 13.29 8.55 6.25
CA ASN A 44 13.98 7.92 5.11
C ASN A 44 14.34 6.45 5.34
N GLU A 45 14.02 5.87 6.50
CA GLU A 45 14.24 4.46 6.78
C GLU A 45 13.30 3.60 5.94
N LYS A 46 13.81 2.44 5.51
CA LYS A 46 12.98 1.46 4.82
C LYS A 46 11.86 0.98 5.72
N LYS A 47 10.67 0.82 5.17
CA LYS A 47 9.48 0.37 5.92
C LYS A 47 9.10 -1.04 5.52
N GLN A 48 8.90 -1.91 6.51
CA GLN A 48 8.31 -3.23 6.27
C GLN A 48 6.86 -3.08 5.83
N ILE A 49 6.55 -3.64 4.67
CA ILE A 49 5.20 -3.75 4.15
C ILE A 49 4.74 -5.19 4.35
N THR A 50 3.53 -5.36 4.86
CA THR A 50 2.87 -6.66 4.97
C THR A 50 1.48 -6.57 4.35
N VAL A 51 1.20 -7.44 3.38
CA VAL A 51 -0.11 -7.54 2.73
C VAL A 51 -0.73 -8.87 3.14
N ARG A 52 -1.92 -8.81 3.74
CA ARG A 52 -2.66 -9.99 4.21
C ARG A 52 -4.15 -9.78 3.99
N ASN A 53 -4.81 -10.71 3.30
CA ASN A 53 -6.24 -10.61 2.94
C ASN A 53 -6.57 -9.26 2.27
N LYS A 54 -7.43 -8.43 2.87
CA LYS A 54 -7.80 -7.09 2.37
C LYS A 54 -7.11 -5.94 3.14
N THR A 55 -6.05 -6.24 3.87
CA THR A 55 -5.35 -5.32 4.77
C THR A 55 -3.90 -5.14 4.32
N ILE A 56 -3.40 -3.91 4.46
CA ILE A 56 -1.98 -3.57 4.24
C ILE A 56 -1.45 -2.95 5.52
N THR A 57 -0.29 -3.41 5.99
CA THR A 57 0.40 -2.84 7.15
C THR A 57 1.73 -2.23 6.71
N ILE A 58 2.02 -1.01 7.18
CA ILE A 58 3.25 -0.25 6.93
C ILE A 58 3.90 0.04 8.27
N GLY A 59 4.96 -0.69 8.62
CA GLY A 59 5.51 -0.66 9.98
C GLY A 59 4.41 -1.00 11.00
N ASN A 60 4.03 -0.04 11.83
CA ASN A 60 2.99 -0.20 12.85
C ASN A 60 1.61 0.35 12.44
N TYR A 61 1.45 0.76 11.18
CA TYR A 61 0.21 1.38 10.67
C TYR A 61 -0.58 0.36 9.85
N GLU A 62 -1.74 -0.04 10.36
CA GLU A 62 -2.65 -0.95 9.66
C GLU A 62 -3.70 -0.18 8.86
N PHE A 63 -3.82 -0.51 7.57
CA PHE A 63 -4.79 0.08 6.64
C PHE A 63 -5.84 -0.96 6.25
N LYS A 64 -7.11 -0.64 6.53
CA LYS A 64 -8.30 -1.43 6.19
C LYS A 64 -9.10 -0.73 5.09
N LYS A 65 -10.21 -1.34 4.67
CA LYS A 65 -11.11 -0.81 3.62
C LYS A 65 -10.34 -0.35 2.37
N VAL A 66 -9.31 -1.12 2.01
CA VAL A 66 -8.39 -0.81 0.91
C VAL A 66 -9.19 -0.75 -0.39
N LYS A 67 -8.98 0.29 -1.19
CA LYS A 67 -9.64 0.49 -2.49
C LYS A 67 -8.76 1.31 -3.44
N LYS A 68 -9.22 1.46 -4.68
CA LYS A 68 -8.52 2.18 -5.76
C LYS A 68 -7.03 1.79 -5.87
N ILE A 69 -6.81 0.47 -5.97
CA ILE A 69 -5.47 -0.12 -5.97
C ILE A 69 -4.85 0.00 -7.37
N GLY A 70 -3.76 0.74 -7.47
CA GLY A 70 -2.89 0.82 -8.64
C GLY A 70 -1.53 0.19 -8.36
N ILE A 71 -1.03 -0.64 -9.28
CA ILE A 71 0.30 -1.26 -9.18
C ILE A 71 1.03 -0.99 -10.49
N THR A 72 2.21 -0.37 -10.42
CA THR A 72 2.97 0.04 -11.61
C THR A 72 4.44 -0.36 -11.53
N ILE A 73 5.05 -0.59 -12.69
CA ILE A 73 6.49 -0.82 -12.86
C ILE A 73 7.02 0.18 -13.90
N PRO A 74 7.70 1.25 -13.50
CA PRO A 74 8.52 2.01 -14.42
C PRO A 74 9.81 1.22 -14.68
N LEU A 75 9.84 0.49 -15.80
CA LEU A 75 10.92 -0.47 -16.16
C LEU A 75 12.33 0.13 -16.06
N PHE A 76 12.51 1.37 -16.50
CA PHE A 76 13.80 2.07 -16.44
C PHE A 76 14.29 2.37 -15.01
N LYS A 77 13.38 2.43 -14.03
CA LYS A 77 13.71 2.66 -12.62
C LYS A 77 13.90 1.37 -11.82
N LYS A 78 13.60 0.20 -12.43
CA LYS A 78 13.65 -1.12 -11.76
C LYS A 78 12.97 -1.11 -10.39
N GLN A 79 11.73 -0.61 -10.35
CA GLN A 79 10.98 -0.46 -9.11
C GLN A 79 9.53 -0.93 -9.29
N CYS A 80 8.90 -1.31 -8.19
CA CYS A 80 7.47 -1.55 -8.11
C CYS A 80 6.83 -0.46 -7.23
N THR A 81 5.76 0.15 -7.72
CA THR A 81 4.99 1.15 -6.97
C THR A 81 3.57 0.64 -6.76
N LEU A 82 3.17 0.51 -5.49
CA LEU A 82 1.80 0.23 -5.06
C LEU A 82 1.16 1.54 -4.58
N VAL A 83 -0.03 1.83 -5.10
CA VAL A 83 -0.84 2.99 -4.72
C VAL A 83 -2.22 2.49 -4.31
N PHE A 84 -2.77 3.00 -3.22
CA PHE A 84 -4.13 2.67 -2.77
C PHE A 84 -4.72 3.76 -1.89
N GLU A 85 -6.04 3.76 -1.76
CA GLU A 85 -6.74 4.44 -0.68
C GLU A 85 -7.01 3.45 0.46
N GLY A 86 -6.77 3.85 1.71
CA GLY A 86 -6.95 3.00 2.88
C GLY A 86 -7.45 3.78 4.09
N TYR A 87 -8.22 3.11 4.94
CA TYR A 87 -8.70 3.64 6.20
C TYR A 87 -7.78 3.21 7.35
N PHE A 88 -7.30 4.15 8.13
CA PHE A 88 -6.50 3.87 9.32
C PHE A 88 -6.93 4.78 10.46
N ARG A 89 -6.99 4.22 11.67
CA ARG A 89 -7.64 4.85 12.82
C ARG A 89 -9.07 5.24 12.42
N ASP A 90 -9.30 6.54 12.20
CA ASP A 90 -10.61 7.08 11.87
C ASP A 90 -10.66 7.92 10.58
N VAL A 91 -9.59 7.88 9.76
CA VAL A 91 -9.46 8.71 8.54
C VAL A 91 -9.09 7.87 7.31
N TYR A 92 -9.40 8.40 6.13
CA TYR A 92 -8.88 7.88 4.86
C TYR A 92 -7.57 8.57 4.48
N GLY A 93 -6.65 7.80 3.91
CA GLY A 93 -5.46 8.31 3.25
C GLY A 93 -5.25 7.71 1.88
N HIS A 94 -4.53 8.45 1.03
CA HIS A 94 -3.95 7.93 -0.19
C HIS A 94 -2.47 7.66 0.02
N ILE A 95 -2.06 6.44 -0.32
CA ILE A 95 -0.77 5.87 0.07
C ILE A 95 -0.02 5.46 -1.18
N HIS A 96 1.23 5.91 -1.28
CA HIS A 96 2.19 5.47 -2.27
C HIS A 96 3.31 4.70 -1.59
N VAL A 97 3.56 3.47 -2.04
CA VAL A 97 4.62 2.59 -1.56
C VAL A 97 5.52 2.26 -2.74
N THR A 98 6.81 2.55 -2.65
CA THR A 98 7.77 2.23 -3.70
C THR A 98 8.88 1.35 -3.15
N THR A 99 9.19 0.27 -3.88
CA THR A 99 10.32 -0.61 -3.62
C THR A 99 11.18 -0.72 -4.87
N LYS A 100 12.50 -0.65 -4.71
CA LYS A 100 13.53 -0.77 -5.74
C LYS A 100 14.39 -2.02 -5.55
N MET A 101 13.89 -3.00 -4.79
CA MET A 101 14.59 -4.25 -4.55
C MET A 101 14.83 -5.01 -5.85
N ASP A 102 15.88 -5.83 -5.90
CA ASP A 102 16.20 -6.65 -7.08
C ASP A 102 15.06 -7.58 -7.49
N ASP A 103 14.21 -7.96 -6.54
CA ASP A 103 13.02 -8.80 -6.72
C ASP A 103 11.73 -7.99 -7.02
N TYR A 104 11.83 -6.71 -7.43
CA TYR A 104 10.65 -5.85 -7.66
C TYR A 104 9.60 -6.48 -8.61
N LEU A 105 10.03 -7.26 -9.61
CA LEU A 105 9.13 -7.99 -10.51
C LEU A 105 8.36 -9.10 -9.78
N GLN A 106 9.00 -9.80 -8.84
CA GLN A 106 8.34 -10.80 -8.03
C GLN A 106 7.32 -10.15 -7.09
N ILE A 107 7.67 -9.01 -6.48
CA ILE A 107 6.76 -8.23 -5.65
C ILE A 107 5.56 -7.76 -6.47
N PHE A 108 5.80 -7.22 -7.66
CA PHE A 108 4.73 -6.83 -8.58
C PHE A 108 3.78 -7.99 -8.89
N ASN A 109 4.31 -9.15 -9.30
CA ASN A 109 3.49 -10.30 -9.64
C ASN A 109 2.65 -10.79 -8.45
N LYS A 110 3.23 -10.81 -7.24
CA LYS A 110 2.50 -11.15 -6.00
C LYS A 110 1.39 -10.14 -5.71
N LEU A 111 1.67 -8.84 -5.84
CA LEU A 111 0.69 -7.77 -5.63
C LEU A 111 -0.43 -7.80 -6.69
N MET A 112 -0.12 -8.09 -7.95
CA MET A 112 -1.11 -8.24 -9.01
C MET A 112 -2.04 -9.42 -8.73
N TYR A 113 -1.47 -10.58 -8.35
CA TYR A 113 -2.27 -11.74 -7.96
C TYR A 113 -3.17 -11.43 -6.76
N TRP A 114 -2.63 -10.75 -5.74
CA TRP A 114 -3.39 -10.30 -4.57
C TRP A 114 -4.56 -9.37 -4.95
N ARG A 115 -4.30 -8.36 -5.79
CA ARG A 115 -5.33 -7.43 -6.29
C ARG A 115 -6.46 -8.19 -6.97
N ILE A 116 -6.13 -9.08 -7.90
CA ILE A 116 -7.11 -9.89 -8.64
C ILE A 116 -7.92 -10.78 -7.69
N LYS A 117 -7.29 -11.42 -6.70
CA LYS A 117 -7.95 -12.35 -5.79
C LYS A 117 -8.94 -11.68 -4.84
N TYR A 118 -8.62 -10.48 -4.34
CA TYR A 118 -9.39 -9.85 -3.26
C TYR A 118 -10.22 -8.64 -3.69
N PHE A 119 -9.90 -8.06 -4.84
CA PHE A 119 -10.46 -6.82 -5.36
C PHE A 119 -10.72 -6.93 -6.87
N SER A 120 -11.05 -8.14 -7.35
CA SER A 120 -11.42 -8.36 -8.75
C SER A 120 -12.36 -7.25 -9.21
N ASP A 121 -12.09 -6.69 -10.39
CA ASP A 121 -12.87 -5.63 -11.03
C ASP A 121 -14.26 -6.14 -11.49
N SER A 122 -14.92 -7.00 -10.70
CA SER A 122 -16.33 -7.33 -10.87
C SER A 122 -17.10 -6.04 -10.60
N VAL A 123 -17.24 -5.27 -11.67
CA VAL A 123 -18.29 -4.34 -12.02
C VAL A 123 -19.38 -4.40 -10.95
N GLU A 124 -19.40 -3.40 -10.07
CA GLU A 124 -20.62 -3.07 -9.34
C GLU A 124 -21.67 -2.81 -10.42
N SER A 125 -22.52 -3.82 -10.65
CA SER A 125 -23.77 -3.73 -11.41
C SER A 125 -24.84 -3.07 -10.55
#